data_AF-M1CKJ0-F1
#
_entry.id   AF-M1CKJ0-F1
#
_cell.length_a   1.000
_cell.length_b   1.000
_cell.length_c   1.000
_cell.angle_alpha   90.00
_cell.angle_beta   90.00
_cell.angle_gamma   90.00
#
_symmetry.space_group_name_H-M   'P 1'
#
loop_
_entity.id
_entity.type
_entity.pdbx_description
1 polymer ?
#
loop_
_entity_poly.entity_id
_entity_poly.type
_entity_poly.pdbx_seq_one_letter_code
_entity_poly.pdbx_strand_id
1 'polypeptide(L)'
;MVARGAIWNASIFSSEGKIPWEDVKREYVRKSILWDNDIKSTKHTLKEMITHYSSLGRPEGLAVIKSDTLADLAKLYGEEEYYEYVSESRRKQIT
;
A
#
# COMPACT_ATOMS: atom_id res chain seq x y z
N MET A 1 12.81 5.25 19.43
CA MET A 1 11.78 5.72 18.48
C MET A 1 12.38 5.71 17.07
N VAL A 2 11.72 5.07 16.11
CA VAL A 2 12.19 4.97 14.71
C VAL A 2 11.15 5.62 13.81
N ALA A 3 11.55 6.54 12.94
CA ALA A 3 10.66 7.27 12.04
C ALA A 3 10.94 6.91 10.56
N ARG A 4 11.94 7.54 9.94
CA ARG A 4 12.27 7.33 8.51
C ARG A 4 12.45 5.87 8.12
N GLY A 5 13.19 5.10 8.92
CA GLY A 5 13.40 3.68 8.67
C GLY A 5 12.11 2.85 8.67
N ALA A 6 11.12 3.22 9.49
CA ALA A 6 9.84 2.55 9.56
C ALA A 6 8.94 2.89 8.36
N ILE A 7 9.01 4.13 7.86
CA ILE A 7 8.28 4.54 6.64
C ILE A 7 8.79 3.77 5.42
N TRP A 8 10.10 3.60 5.29
CA TRP A 8 10.68 2.90 4.14
C TRP A 8 10.38 1.40 4.20
N ASN A 9 10.54 0.79 5.37
CA ASN A 9 10.25 -0.62 5.55
C ASN A 9 9.87 -0.91 7.02
N ALA A 10 8.57 -1.10 7.25
CA ALA A 10 8.03 -1.36 8.59
C ALA A 10 8.52 -2.67 9.21
N SER A 11 9.07 -3.61 8.42
CA SER A 11 9.69 -4.83 8.95
C SER A 11 10.99 -4.57 9.72
N ILE A 12 11.45 -3.32 9.82
CA ILE A 12 12.48 -2.93 10.79
C ILE A 12 12.11 -3.29 12.24
N PHE A 13 10.82 -3.46 12.53
CA PHE A 13 10.34 -3.91 13.83
C PHE A 13 10.17 -5.44 13.95
N SER A 14 10.38 -6.19 12.86
CA SER A 14 10.28 -7.66 12.90
C SER A 14 11.49 -8.26 13.60
N SER A 15 11.24 -9.13 14.58
CA SER A 15 12.29 -9.92 15.24
C SER A 15 12.90 -10.97 14.31
N GLU A 16 12.21 -11.34 13.24
CA GLU A 16 12.67 -12.31 12.22
C GLU A 16 13.55 -11.66 11.15
N GLY A 17 13.73 -10.34 11.21
CA GLY A 17 14.53 -9.58 10.27
C GLY A 17 13.71 -8.85 9.21
N LYS A 18 14.42 -8.11 8.35
CA LYS A 18 13.81 -7.31 7.30
C LYS A 18 13.28 -8.19 6.18
N ILE A 19 12.04 -7.95 5.77
CA ILE A 19 11.43 -8.59 4.59
C ILE A 19 11.54 -7.66 3.37
N PRO A 20 11.36 -8.19 2.14
CA PRO A 20 11.37 -7.38 0.93
C PRO A 20 10.37 -6.22 0.99
N TRP A 21 10.79 -5.03 0.56
CA TRP A 21 9.94 -3.82 0.60
C TRP A 21 8.76 -3.92 -0.38
N GLU A 22 8.82 -4.79 -1.38
CA GLU A 22 7.72 -5.21 -2.24
C GLU A 22 6.57 -5.80 -1.44
N ASP A 23 6.86 -6.71 -0.53
CA ASP A 23 5.84 -7.36 0.29
C ASP A 23 5.26 -6.39 1.32
N VAL A 24 6.09 -5.52 1.88
CA VAL A 24 5.62 -4.45 2.79
C VAL A 24 4.69 -3.47 2.09
N LYS A 25 5.01 -3.05 0.85
CA LYS A 25 4.13 -2.19 0.05
C LYS A 25 2.79 -2.85 -0.22
N ARG A 26 2.81 -4.12 -0.63
CA ARG A 26 1.60 -4.90 -0.92
C ARG A 26 0.70 -5.00 0.32
N GLU A 27 1.28 -5.36 1.47
CA GLU A 27 0.54 -5.43 2.73
C GLU A 27 0.02 -4.04 3.18
N TYR A 28 0.80 -2.97 2.96
CA TYR A 28 0.32 -1.61 3.21
C TYR A 28 -0.90 -1.25 2.35
N VAL A 29 -0.94 -1.66 1.09
CA VAL A 29 -2.11 -1.50 0.22
C VAL A 29 -3.29 -2.29 0.77
N ARG A 30 -3.10 -3.55 1.16
CA ARG A 30 -4.15 -4.38 1.79
C ARG A 30 -4.71 -3.74 3.06
N LYS A 31 -3.86 -3.19 3.94
CA LYS A 31 -4.32 -2.45 5.13
C LYS A 31 -5.05 -1.17 4.76
N SER A 32 -4.57 -0.44 3.75
CA SER A 32 -5.22 0.78 3.27
C SER A 32 -6.63 0.48 2.73
N ILE A 33 -6.79 -0.63 2.00
CA ILE A 33 -8.09 -1.15 1.55
C ILE A 33 -8.96 -1.49 2.75
N LEU A 34 -8.47 -2.30 3.69
CA LEU A 34 -9.22 -2.77 4.84
C LEU A 34 -9.83 -1.63 5.67
N TRP A 35 -9.05 -0.56 5.86
CA TRP A 35 -9.41 0.57 6.71
C TRP A 35 -9.99 1.77 5.96
N ASP A 36 -10.29 1.63 4.67
CA ASP A 36 -10.79 2.73 3.82
C ASP A 36 -9.89 3.97 3.84
N ASN A 37 -8.57 3.76 3.83
CA ASN A 37 -7.62 4.84 4.01
C ASN A 37 -7.70 5.86 2.85
N ASP A 38 -7.53 7.13 3.18
CA ASP A 38 -7.52 8.20 2.17
C ASP A 38 -6.46 7.92 1.08
N ILE A 39 -6.86 8.09 -0.18
CA ILE A 39 -6.01 7.78 -1.34
C ILE A 39 -4.78 8.69 -1.40
N LYS A 40 -4.89 9.97 -0.98
CA LYS A 40 -3.75 10.89 -1.01
C LYS A 40 -2.68 10.46 -0.01
N SER A 41 -3.12 10.08 1.19
CA SER A 41 -2.27 9.59 2.27
C SER A 41 -1.63 8.24 1.91
N THR A 42 -2.41 7.33 1.33
CA THR A 42 -1.91 6.04 0.82
C THR A 42 -0.81 6.24 -0.24
N LYS A 43 -1.08 7.09 -1.24
CA LYS A 43 -0.09 7.44 -2.29
C LYS A 43 1.14 8.12 -1.73
N HIS A 44 1.01 8.98 -0.71
CA HIS A 44 2.16 9.63 -0.10
C HIS A 44 3.14 8.62 0.48
N THR A 45 2.66 7.70 1.33
CA THR A 45 3.51 6.66 1.92
C THR A 45 4.14 5.74 0.88
N LEU A 46 3.37 5.30 -0.13
CA LEU A 46 3.90 4.47 -1.21
C LEU A 46 5.02 5.19 -1.98
N LYS A 47 4.86 6.49 -2.25
CA LYS A 47 5.91 7.29 -2.90
C LYS A 47 7.17 7.43 -2.04
N GLU A 48 7.05 7.53 -0.72
CA GLU A 48 8.22 7.53 0.18
C GLU A 48 8.98 6.20 0.11
N MET A 49 8.26 5.06 0.13
CA MET A 49 8.86 3.73 -0.04
C MET A 49 9.56 3.58 -1.40
N ILE A 50 8.89 3.99 -2.49
CA ILE A 50 9.43 3.91 -3.86
C ILE A 50 10.63 4.83 -4.06
N THR A 51 10.60 6.04 -3.50
CA THR A 51 11.71 7.01 -3.63
C THR A 51 12.96 6.51 -2.91
N HIS A 52 12.82 5.74 -1.83
CA HIS A 52 13.96 5.21 -1.11
C HIS A 52 14.63 4.02 -1.81
N TYR A 53 13.84 3.07 -2.33
CA TYR A 53 14.36 1.82 -2.91
C TYR A 53 14.45 1.82 -4.44
N SER A 54 13.82 2.78 -5.12
CA SER A 54 13.65 2.82 -6.57
C SER A 54 13.55 4.28 -7.05
N SER A 55 12.70 4.56 -8.06
CA SER A 55 12.45 5.91 -8.59
C SER A 55 11.00 6.06 -9.03
N LEU A 56 10.43 7.25 -8.77
CA LEU A 56 9.07 7.61 -9.19
C LEU A 56 8.92 7.72 -10.71
N GLY A 57 10.02 7.84 -11.47
CA GLY A 57 10.00 7.87 -12.94
C GLY A 57 9.82 6.50 -13.59
N ARG A 58 9.85 5.41 -12.80
CA ARG A 58 9.63 4.05 -13.31
C ARG A 58 8.13 3.73 -13.43
N PRO A 59 7.76 2.68 -14.19
CA PRO A 59 6.35 2.34 -14.44
C PRO A 59 5.49 2.25 -13.17
N GLU A 60 5.99 1.60 -12.11
CA GLU A 60 5.28 1.51 -10.82
C GLU A 60 5.01 2.90 -10.22
N GLY A 61 6.04 3.75 -10.11
CA GLY A 61 5.91 5.09 -9.54
C GLY A 61 4.93 5.97 -10.33
N LEU A 62 4.99 5.91 -11.66
CA LEU A 62 4.05 6.62 -12.54
C LEU A 62 2.62 6.08 -12.39
N ALA A 63 2.45 4.76 -12.23
CA ALA A 63 1.14 4.15 -12.00
C ALA A 63 0.55 4.58 -10.66
N VAL A 64 1.33 4.56 -9.57
CA VAL A 64 0.90 5.07 -8.25
C VAL A 64 0.48 6.53 -8.35
N ILE A 65 1.20 7.37 -9.10
CA ILE A 65 0.85 8.78 -9.30
C ILE A 65 -0.49 8.93 -10.05
N LYS A 66 -0.77 8.04 -11.02
CA LYS A 66 -2.00 8.06 -11.83
C LYS A 66 -3.22 7.45 -11.14
N SER A 67 -3.06 6.61 -10.12
CA SER A 67 -4.17 6.00 -9.39
C SER A 67 -5.03 7.05 -8.68
N ASP A 68 -6.34 6.99 -8.83
CA ASP A 68 -7.30 7.92 -8.21
C ASP A 68 -8.12 7.26 -7.10
N THR A 69 -8.10 5.93 -7.03
CA THR A 69 -8.86 5.13 -6.06
C THR A 69 -8.01 4.03 -5.42
N LEU A 70 -8.48 3.48 -4.30
CA LEU A 70 -7.90 2.28 -3.71
C LEU A 70 -8.06 1.05 -4.62
N ALA A 71 -9.09 1.02 -5.48
CA ALA A 71 -9.27 -0.03 -6.48
C ALA A 71 -8.16 0.01 -7.56
N ASP A 72 -7.73 1.20 -7.98
CA ASP A 72 -6.61 1.35 -8.92
C ASP A 72 -5.30 0.82 -8.31
N LEU A 73 -5.07 1.11 -7.02
CA LEU A 73 -3.91 0.59 -6.30
C LEU A 73 -4.02 -0.93 -6.07
N ALA A 74 -5.21 -1.44 -5.77
CA ALA A 74 -5.43 -2.87 -5.66
C ALA A 74 -5.03 -3.57 -6.97
N LYS A 75 -5.49 -3.06 -8.11
CA LYS A 75 -5.11 -3.55 -9.43
C LYS A 75 -3.62 -3.45 -9.72
N LEU A 76 -2.98 -2.34 -9.35
CA LEU A 76 -1.54 -2.16 -9.54
C LEU A 76 -0.71 -3.20 -8.76
N TYR A 77 -1.16 -3.58 -7.57
CA TYR A 77 -0.44 -4.48 -6.67
C TYR A 77 -0.95 -5.94 -6.68
N GLY A 78 -1.94 -6.27 -7.52
CA GLY A 78 -2.50 -7.62 -7.66
C GLY A 78 -3.43 -8.02 -6.50
N GLU A 79 -4.16 -7.07 -5.94
CA GLU A 79 -5.01 -7.21 -4.76
C GLU A 79 -6.50 -6.96 -5.09
N GLU A 80 -6.91 -7.11 -6.36
CA GLU A 80 -8.31 -6.87 -6.79
C GLU A 80 -9.31 -7.77 -6.05
N GLU A 81 -9.04 -9.08 -5.99
CA GLU A 81 -9.90 -10.04 -5.30
C GLU A 81 -10.08 -9.67 -3.82
N TYR A 82 -9.02 -9.18 -3.18
CA TYR A 82 -9.08 -8.72 -1.80
C TYR A 82 -9.88 -7.44 -1.66
N TYR A 83 -9.72 -6.49 -2.58
CA TYR A 83 -10.54 -5.27 -2.61
C TYR A 83 -12.03 -5.58 -2.72
N GLU A 84 -12.40 -6.51 -3.61
CA GLU A 84 -13.78 -6.96 -3.80
C GLU A 84 -14.32 -7.62 -2.53
N TYR A 85 -13.56 -8.56 -1.94
CA TYR A 85 -13.92 -9.23 -0.70
C TYR A 85 -14.21 -8.26 0.45
N VAL A 86 -13.33 -7.28 0.65
CA VAL A 86 -13.50 -6.28 1.72
C VAL A 86 -14.68 -5.35 1.42
N SER A 87 -14.87 -4.97 0.16
CA SER A 87 -15.98 -4.09 -0.27
C SER A 87 -17.35 -4.77 -0.12
N GLU A 88 -17.44 -6.06 -0.44
CA GLU A 88 -18.64 -6.87 -0.17
C GLU A 88 -18.92 -7.02 1.31
N SER A 89 -17.88 -7.31 2.10
CA SER A 89 -18.01 -7.46 3.55
C SER A 89 -18.53 -6.19 4.21
N ARG A 90 -18.07 -5.01 3.76
CA ARG A 90 -18.59 -3.71 4.21
C ARG A 90 -20.05 -3.47 3.80
N ARG A 91 -20.43 -3.79 2.56
CA ARG A 91 -21.82 -3.65 2.10
C ARG A 91 -22.79 -4.50 2.93
N LYS A 92 -22.40 -5.73 3.27
CA LYS A 92 -23.22 -6.65 4.08
C LYS A 92 -23.42 -6.21 5.53
N GLN A 93 -22.54 -5.38 6.10
CA GLN A 93 -22.70 -4.88 7.47
C GLN A 93 -23.68 -3.71 7.58
N ILE A 94 -24.02 -3.07 6.46
CA ILE A 94 -24.89 -1.89 6.41
C ILE A 94 -26.34 -2.29 6.05
N THR A 95 -26.54 -3.52 5.57
CA THR A 95 -27.87 -4.09 5.23
C THR A 95 -28.39 -4.93 6.40
#